data_AF-A0A947VWK8-F1
#
_entry.id   AF-A0A947VWK8-F1
#
_cell.length_a   1.000
_cell.length_b   1.000
_cell.length_c   1.000
_cell.angle_alpha   90.00
_cell.angle_beta   90.00
_cell.angle_gamma   90.00
#
_symmetry.space_group_name_H-M   'P 1'
#
loop_
_entity.id
_entity.type
_entity.pdbx_description
1 polymer ?
#
loop_
_entity_poly.entity_id
_entity_poly.type
_entity_poly.pdbx_seq_one_letter_code
_entity_poly.pdbx_strand_id
1 'polypeptide(L)'
;GTTAEELIKTGLRIKESGIELSDFVMPGLGGNLNLEGEETWKKHAEETARVMNETNPDWIRLRTLHIYPNTPLYQKKRTGEFQRLSDPDIVEEIRLFIEDL
;
A
#
# COMPACT_ATOMS: atom_id res chain seq x y z
N GLY A 1 0.96 2.09 14.12
CA GLY A 1 0.39 1.60 12.85
C GLY A 1 -1.10 1.46 13.01
N THR A 2 -1.78 0.93 12.00
CA THR A 2 -3.20 0.55 12.03
C THR A 2 -3.34 -0.80 11.33
N THR A 3 -4.43 -1.53 11.60
CA THR A 3 -4.72 -2.81 10.94
C THR A 3 -5.67 -2.63 9.76
N ALA A 4 -5.71 -3.61 8.86
CA ALA A 4 -6.70 -3.67 7.79
C ALA A 4 -8.14 -3.62 8.34
N GLU A 5 -8.41 -4.35 9.43
CA GLU A 5 -9.73 -4.37 10.08
C GLU A 5 -10.15 -2.99 10.62
N GLU A 6 -9.21 -2.25 11.23
CA GLU A 6 -9.46 -0.89 11.70
C GLU A 6 -9.76 0.08 10.54
N LEU A 7 -9.03 -0.04 9.43
CA LEU A 7 -9.25 0.74 8.22
C LEU A 7 -10.64 0.45 7.63
N ILE A 8 -11.00 -0.83 7.49
CA ILE A 8 -12.29 -1.26 6.96
C ILE A 8 -13.44 -0.72 7.81
N LYS A 9 -13.37 -0.95 9.13
CA LYS A 9 -14.39 -0.48 10.07
C LYS A 9 -14.55 1.03 10.05
N THR A 10 -13.45 1.79 9.92
CA THR A 10 -13.50 3.25 9.91
C THR A 10 -14.02 3.78 8.58
N GLY A 11 -13.59 3.19 7.45
CA GLY A 11 -14.08 3.53 6.12
C GLY A 11 -15.59 3.34 5.99
N LEU A 12 -16.10 2.20 6.44
CA LEU A 12 -17.55 1.93 6.44
C LEU A 12 -18.34 2.96 7.24
N ARG A 13 -17.86 3.37 8.43
CA ARG A 13 -18.51 4.41 9.24
C ARG A 13 -18.52 5.78 8.56
N ILE A 14 -17.46 6.14 7.86
CA ILE A 14 -17.38 7.39 7.08
C ILE A 14 -18.46 7.35 5.98
N LYS A 15 -18.55 6.24 5.23
CA LYS A 15 -19.57 6.04 4.19
C LYS A 15 -20.99 6.07 4.76
N GLU A 16 -21.26 5.39 5.87
CA GLU A 16 -22.55 5.38 6.57
C GLU A 16 -22.99 6.77 7.03
N SER A 17 -22.03 7.66 7.34
CA SER A 17 -22.30 9.04 7.73
C SER A 17 -22.55 10.00 6.55
N GLY A 18 -22.42 9.51 5.31
CA GLY A 18 -22.59 10.33 4.10
C GLY A 18 -21.40 11.26 3.79
N ILE A 19 -20.24 11.01 4.39
CA ILE A 19 -19.00 11.75 4.13
C ILE A 19 -18.25 11.04 2.98
N GLU A 20 -17.69 11.83 2.06
CA GLU A 20 -16.84 11.30 0.97
C GLU A 20 -15.56 10.68 1.54
N LEU A 21 -15.29 9.43 1.18
CA LEU A 21 -14.08 8.70 1.56
C LEU A 21 -13.08 8.73 0.40
N SER A 22 -11.89 9.29 0.65
CA SER A 22 -10.79 9.32 -0.32
C SER A 22 -9.54 8.72 0.30
N ASP A 23 -9.12 7.56 -0.20
CA ASP A 23 -7.96 6.84 0.31
C ASP A 23 -6.71 7.04 -0.54
N PHE A 24 -5.55 7.05 0.13
CA PHE A 24 -4.25 7.07 -0.51
C PHE A 24 -3.60 5.70 -0.44
N VAL A 25 -3.18 5.18 -1.59
CA VAL A 25 -2.35 3.98 -1.70
C VAL A 25 -0.95 4.39 -2.11
N MET A 26 0.06 3.75 -1.50
CA MET A 26 1.47 4.02 -1.76
C MET A 26 2.15 2.84 -2.46
N PRO A 27 2.06 2.73 -3.80
CA PRO A 27 2.81 1.71 -4.55
C PRO A 27 4.31 1.76 -4.23
N GLY A 28 4.92 0.60 -4.04
CA GLY A 28 6.31 0.38 -3.71
C GLY A 28 6.59 0.30 -2.21
N LEU A 29 5.60 0.57 -1.34
CA LEU A 29 5.77 0.54 0.12
C LEU A 29 5.97 -0.87 0.65
N GLY A 30 5.39 -1.88 0.01
CA GLY A 30 5.58 -3.29 0.38
C GLY A 30 7.04 -3.75 0.32
N GLY A 31 7.89 -3.08 -0.45
CA GLY A 31 9.26 -3.53 -0.71
C GLY A 31 9.29 -4.78 -1.59
N ASN A 32 10.46 -5.11 -2.11
CA ASN A 32 10.64 -6.24 -3.01
C ASN A 32 10.60 -7.55 -2.23
N LEU A 33 11.49 -7.66 -1.23
CA LEU A 33 11.66 -8.85 -0.39
C LEU A 33 11.61 -8.49 1.09
N ASN A 34 11.08 -9.39 1.93
CA ASN A 34 11.27 -9.34 3.37
C ASN A 34 12.65 -9.92 3.79
N LEU A 35 12.92 -9.93 5.09
CA LEU A 35 14.17 -10.46 5.66
C LEU A 35 14.33 -11.98 5.48
N GLU A 36 13.23 -12.69 5.20
CA GLU A 36 13.20 -14.14 4.94
C GLU A 36 13.36 -14.45 3.44
N GLY A 37 13.43 -13.44 2.58
CA GLY A 37 13.62 -13.56 1.14
C GLY A 37 12.32 -13.79 0.35
N GLU A 38 11.16 -13.52 0.94
CA GLU A 38 9.85 -13.67 0.30
C GLU A 38 9.42 -12.36 -0.38
N GLU A 39 8.80 -12.45 -1.55
CA GLU A 39 8.24 -11.29 -2.24
C GLU A 39 7.08 -10.67 -1.45
N THR A 40 7.17 -9.36 -1.17
CA THR A 40 6.17 -8.65 -0.36
C THR A 40 5.27 -7.70 -1.15
N TRP A 41 5.67 -7.31 -2.35
CA TRP A 41 4.93 -6.34 -3.15
C TRP A 41 3.58 -6.88 -3.65
N LYS A 42 3.50 -8.16 -4.02
CA LYS A 42 2.23 -8.80 -4.44
C LYS A 42 1.21 -8.77 -3.31
N LYS A 43 1.64 -9.21 -2.13
CA LYS A 43 0.81 -9.16 -0.92
C LYS A 43 0.37 -7.73 -0.58
N HIS A 44 1.23 -6.74 -0.79
CA HIS A 44 0.84 -5.34 -0.62
C HIS A 44 -0.26 -4.92 -1.60
N ALA A 45 -0.16 -5.29 -2.89
CA ALA A 45 -1.21 -5.03 -3.87
C ALA A 45 -2.54 -5.74 -3.51
N GLU A 46 -2.49 -7.06 -3.31
CA GLU A 46 -3.66 -7.92 -3.03
C GLU A 46 -4.39 -7.49 -1.75
N GLU A 47 -3.67 -7.30 -0.65
CA GLU A 47 -4.29 -6.91 0.64
C GLU A 47 -4.80 -5.46 0.61
N THR A 48 -4.16 -4.58 -0.16
CA THR A 48 -4.68 -3.22 -0.36
C THR A 48 -5.97 -3.26 -1.17
N ALA A 49 -6.01 -4.02 -2.28
CA ALA A 49 -7.22 -4.20 -3.07
C ALA A 49 -8.36 -4.76 -2.21
N ARG A 50 -8.08 -5.76 -1.36
CA ARG A 50 -9.06 -6.30 -0.41
C ARG A 50 -9.67 -5.21 0.47
N VAL A 51 -8.83 -4.38 1.10
CA VAL A 51 -9.31 -3.27 1.96
C VAL A 51 -10.16 -2.28 1.16
N MET A 52 -9.73 -1.91 -0.05
CA MET A 52 -10.47 -0.96 -0.89
C MET A 52 -11.82 -1.52 -1.36
N ASN A 53 -11.89 -2.82 -1.67
CA ASN A 53 -13.14 -3.48 -2.05
C ASN A 53 -14.12 -3.57 -0.88
N GLU A 54 -13.61 -3.79 0.33
CA GLU A 54 -14.41 -3.82 1.55
C GLU A 54 -14.90 -2.42 1.97
N THR A 55 -14.11 -1.35 1.77
CA THR A 55 -14.50 0.03 2.13
C THR A 55 -15.25 0.78 1.03
N ASN A 56 -15.03 0.43 -0.24
CA ASN A 56 -15.57 1.09 -1.43
C ASN A 56 -15.46 2.64 -1.36
N PRO A 57 -14.23 3.18 -1.30
CA PRO A 57 -14.00 4.61 -1.20
C PRO A 57 -14.47 5.32 -2.48
N ASP A 58 -14.86 6.58 -2.36
CA ASP A 58 -15.25 7.41 -3.50
C ASP A 58 -14.05 7.74 -4.40
N TRP A 59 -12.85 7.79 -3.82
CA TRP A 59 -11.60 8.01 -4.54
C TRP A 59 -10.48 7.14 -4.02
N ILE A 60 -9.76 6.49 -4.95
CA ILE A 60 -8.47 5.85 -4.69
C ILE A 60 -7.37 6.70 -5.34
N ARG A 61 -6.39 7.14 -4.56
CA ARG A 61 -5.31 8.03 -5.03
C ARG A 61 -3.96 7.35 -4.88
N LEU A 62 -3.28 7.14 -6.00
CA LEU A 62 -1.94 6.56 -6.00
C LEU A 62 -0.87 7.63 -5.71
N ARG A 63 0.07 7.28 -4.84
CA ARG A 63 1.28 8.07 -4.53
C ARG A 63 2.47 7.14 -4.39
N THR A 64 3.21 6.94 -5.49
CA THR A 64 4.39 6.07 -5.50
C THR A 64 5.40 6.42 -4.41
N LEU A 65 5.97 5.41 -3.76
CA LEU A 65 6.93 5.57 -2.67
C LEU A 65 8.15 6.39 -3.10
N HIS A 66 8.38 7.47 -2.35
CA HIS A 66 9.65 8.20 -2.37
C HIS A 66 10.34 8.07 -1.01
N ILE A 67 11.64 7.72 -1.02
CA ILE A 67 12.42 7.49 0.19
C ILE A 67 13.33 8.70 0.41
N TYR A 68 12.93 9.60 1.30
CA TYR A 68 13.69 10.80 1.64
C TYR A 68 14.91 10.48 2.52
N PRO A 69 16.05 11.17 2.33
CA PRO A 69 17.19 11.08 3.23
C PRO A 69 16.80 11.34 4.69
N ASN A 70 17.54 10.74 5.62
CA ASN A 70 17.34 10.89 7.08
C ASN A 70 16.01 10.38 7.64
N THR A 71 15.23 9.61 6.86
CA THR A 71 14.04 8.90 7.36
C THR A 71 14.41 7.52 7.91
N PRO A 72 13.59 6.92 8.80
CA PRO A 72 13.79 5.54 9.23
C PRO A 72 13.82 4.55 8.06
N LEU A 73 12.98 4.76 7.04
CA LEU A 73 12.94 3.92 5.85
C LEU A 73 14.22 4.06 5.00
N TYR A 74 14.82 5.25 4.95
CA TYR A 74 16.13 5.45 4.31
C TYR A 74 17.22 4.66 5.02
N GLN A 75 17.22 4.61 6.36
CA GLN A 75 18.18 3.79 7.10
C GLN A 75 17.99 2.30 6.81
N LYS A 76 16.74 1.81 6.82
CA LYS A 76 16.43 0.41 6.44
C LYS A 76 16.86 0.08 5.02
N LYS A 77 16.66 1.00 4.08
CA LYS A 77 17.17 0.86 2.70
C LYS A 77 18.69 0.76 2.69
N ARG A 78 19.37 1.60 3.48
CA ARG A 78 20.83 1.63 3.56
C ARG A 78 21.42 0.39 4.23
N THR A 79 20.73 -0.20 5.22
CA THR A 79 21.16 -1.43 5.89
C THR A 79 20.77 -2.71 5.14
N GLY A 80 19.95 -2.59 4.09
CA GLY A 80 19.45 -3.74 3.32
C GLY A 80 18.20 -4.39 3.91
N GLU A 81 17.70 -3.92 5.05
CA GLU A 81 16.44 -4.37 5.68
C GLU A 81 15.20 -4.01 4.85
N PHE A 82 15.30 -3.03 3.95
CA PHE A 82 14.25 -2.68 3.01
C PHE A 82 14.81 -2.62 1.58
N GLN A 83 14.28 -3.45 0.70
CA GLN A 83 14.62 -3.42 -0.72
C GLN A 83 13.51 -2.70 -1.47
N ARG A 84 13.83 -1.56 -2.08
CA ARG A 84 12.86 -0.81 -2.90
C ARG A 84 12.60 -1.58 -4.20
N LEU A 85 11.35 -1.60 -4.65
CA LEU A 85 11.00 -2.05 -5.99
C LEU A 85 11.68 -1.20 -7.07
N SER A 86 11.94 -1.82 -8.22
CA SER A 86 12.25 -1.08 -9.44
C SER A 86 11.00 -0.37 -9.97
N ASP A 87 11.17 0.67 -10.79
CA ASP A 87 10.01 1.38 -11.35
C ASP A 87 9.12 0.48 -12.24
N PRO A 88 9.66 -0.47 -13.06
CA PRO A 88 8.85 -1.48 -13.72
C PRO A 88 8.05 -2.38 -12.76
N ASP A 89 8.65 -2.84 -11.66
CA ASP A 89 7.96 -3.69 -10.70
C ASP A 89 6.83 -2.93 -9.99
N ILE A 90 6.99 -1.62 -9.76
CA ILE A 90 5.91 -0.77 -9.24
C ILE A 90 4.74 -0.70 -10.21
N VAL A 91 5.00 -0.70 -11.53
CA VAL A 91 3.93 -0.72 -12.53
C VAL A 91 3.20 -2.07 -12.50
N GLU A 92 3.92 -3.19 -12.34
CA GLU A 92 3.28 -4.51 -12.17
C GLU A 92 2.50 -4.61 -10.85
N GLU A 93 2.99 -4.00 -9.76
CA GLU A 93 2.24 -3.91 -8.50
C GLU A 93 0.94 -3.13 -8.66
N ILE A 94 0.98 -1.97 -9.34
CA ILE A 94 -0.22 -1.18 -9.64
C ILE A 94 -1.18 -1.97 -10.53
N ARG A 95 -0.65 -2.68 -11.52
CA ARG A 95 -1.47 -3.52 -12.42
C ARG A 95 -2.19 -4.61 -11.62
N LEU A 96 -1.49 -5.37 -10.79
CA LEU A 96 -2.08 -6.41 -9.95
C LEU A 96 -3.14 -5.81 -9.01
N PHE A 97 -2.83 -4.68 -8.37
CA PHE A 97 -3.79 -3.97 -7.54
C PHE A 97 -5.08 -3.59 -8.29
N ILE A 98 -4.97 -3.14 -9.55
CA ILE A 98 -6.14 -2.80 -10.38
C ILE A 98 -6.88 -4.05 -10.88
N GLU A 99 -6.18 -5.15 -11.16
CA GLU A 99 -6.80 -6.42 -11.55
C GLU A 99 -7.66 -7.01 -10.42
N ASP A 100 -7.31 -6.74 -9.17
CA ASP A 100 -8.00 -7.22 -7.96
C ASP A 100 -9.02 -6.22 -7.37
N LEU A 101 -9.17 -5.01 -7.92
CA LEU A 101 -10.19 -4.01 -7.56
C LEU A 101 -11.54 -4.29 -8.26
#